data_AF-A0A3D5VJ86-F1
#
_entry.id   AF-A0A3D5VJ86-F1
#
_cell.length_a   1.000
_cell.length_b   1.000
_cell.length_c   1.000
_cell.angle_alpha   90.00
_cell.angle_beta   90.00
_cell.angle_gamma   90.00
#
_symmetry.space_group_name_H-M   'P 1'
#
loop_
_entity.id
_entity.type
_entity.pdbx_description
1 polymer ?
#
loop_
_entity_poly.entity_id
_entity_poly.type
_entity_poly.pdbx_seq_one_letter_code
_entity_poly.pdbx_strand_id
1 'polypeptide(L)'
;NGVNIEGLPLTEAVKDIRGEAGTEVTLGIIREGLPSIFQVTLERATIERSTVETEMLPGGIAYLSLSQFADASGSEFAKGIRDLKKQGMKGLVLDLRDNPGGYLDVAAEIGRQVVPKGLIVY
;
A
#
# COMPACT_ATOMS: atom_id res chain seq x y z
N ASN A 1 -19.04 -13.56 14.47
CA ASN A 1 -19.21 -14.63 15.49
C ASN A 1 -20.36 -14.38 16.49
N GLY A 2 -21.28 -13.43 16.25
CA GLY A 2 -22.42 -13.20 17.15
C GLY A 2 -22.08 -12.56 18.50
N VAL A 3 -20.83 -12.13 18.70
CA VAL A 3 -20.38 -11.43 19.92
C VAL A 3 -20.83 -9.97 19.85
N ASN A 4 -21.57 -9.51 20.87
CA ASN A 4 -21.88 -8.08 21.03
C ASN A 4 -20.63 -7.35 21.52
N ILE A 5 -20.24 -6.28 20.84
CA ILE A 5 -19.05 -5.46 21.13
C ILE A 5 -19.38 -4.16 21.87
N GLU A 6 -20.65 -3.92 22.20
CA GLU A 6 -21.09 -2.74 22.95
C GLU A 6 -20.40 -2.66 24.32
N GLY A 7 -19.80 -1.51 24.62
CA GLY A 7 -19.07 -1.29 25.88
C GLY A 7 -17.64 -1.86 25.93
N LEU A 8 -17.18 -2.58 24.90
CA LEU A 8 -15.79 -3.05 24.84
C LEU A 8 -14.82 -1.91 24.51
N PRO A 9 -13.57 -1.96 25.02
CA PRO A 9 -12.51 -1.11 24.52
C PRO A 9 -12.28 -1.32 23.02
N LEU A 10 -12.02 -0.25 22.29
CA LEU A 10 -11.77 -0.30 20.85
C LEU A 10 -10.69 -1.32 20.47
N THR A 11 -9.64 -1.44 21.30
CA THR A 11 -8.54 -2.37 21.09
C THR A 11 -8.96 -3.84 21.12
N GLU A 12 -9.97 -4.18 21.93
CA GLU A 12 -10.50 -5.55 22.01
C GLU A 12 -11.39 -5.86 20.81
N ALA A 13 -12.28 -4.93 20.43
CA ALA A 13 -13.10 -5.08 19.23
C ALA A 13 -12.24 -5.23 17.96
N VAL A 14 -11.14 -4.47 17.85
CA VAL A 14 -10.20 -4.59 16.73
C VAL A 14 -9.53 -5.97 16.71
N LYS A 15 -9.29 -6.58 17.87
CA LYS A 15 -8.65 -7.89 17.99
C LYS A 15 -9.51 -9.00 17.37
N ASP A 16 -10.83 -8.93 17.58
CA ASP A 16 -11.81 -9.89 17.03
C ASP A 16 -12.07 -9.67 15.53
N ILE A 17 -11.95 -8.42 15.07
CA ILE A 17 -12.08 -8.08 13.65
C ILE A 17 -10.84 -8.55 12.87
N ARG A 18 -9.64 -8.45 13.45
CA ARG A 18 -8.40 -8.96 12.84
C ARG A 18 -8.38 -10.49 12.83
N GLY A 19 -7.61 -11.04 11.92
CA GLY A 19 -7.50 -12.48 11.69
C GLY A 19 -6.64 -12.75 10.47
N GLU A 20 -6.45 -14.01 10.13
CA GLU A 20 -5.61 -14.41 8.99
C GLU A 20 -6.16 -13.84 7.67
N ALA A 21 -5.27 -13.37 6.79
CA ALA A 21 -5.65 -12.87 5.47
C ALA A 21 -6.33 -13.98 4.65
N GLY A 22 -7.35 -13.63 3.88
CA GLY A 22 -8.18 -14.57 3.12
C GLY A 22 -9.30 -15.23 3.93
N THR A 23 -9.36 -15.03 5.25
CA THR A 23 -10.48 -15.49 6.08
C THR A 23 -11.61 -14.47 6.11
N GLU A 24 -12.84 -14.92 6.36
CA GLU A 24 -14.00 -14.03 6.42
C GLU A 24 -14.31 -13.56 7.85
N VAL A 25 -14.89 -12.35 7.94
CA VAL A 25 -15.50 -11.80 9.15
C VAL A 25 -16.88 -11.23 8.84
N THR A 26 -17.89 -11.62 9.61
CA THR A 26 -19.23 -11.04 9.53
C THR A 26 -19.44 -10.03 10.65
N LEU A 27 -19.77 -8.80 10.27
CA LEU A 27 -20.06 -7.69 11.17
C LEU A 27 -21.55 -7.37 11.16
N GLY A 28 -22.13 -7.16 12.34
CA GLY A 28 -23.46 -6.59 12.51
C GLY A 28 -23.35 -5.09 12.81
N ILE A 29 -23.95 -4.25 11.97
CA ILE A 29 -23.85 -2.79 12.06
C ILE A 29 -25.25 -2.22 12.34
N ILE A 30 -25.37 -1.42 13.39
CA ILE A 30 -26.54 -0.56 13.61
C ILE A 30 -26.27 0.74 12.86
N ARG A 31 -27.11 1.07 11.88
CA ARG A 31 -26.97 2.26 11.02
C ARG A 31 -28.25 3.07 11.08
N GLU A 32 -28.13 4.37 11.33
CA GLU A 32 -29.25 5.30 11.32
C GLU A 32 -29.99 5.23 9.97
N GLY A 33 -31.32 5.15 10.02
CA GLY A 33 -32.18 4.97 8.83
C GLY A 33 -32.44 3.52 8.42
N LEU A 34 -31.79 2.52 9.04
CA LEU A 34 -32.14 1.11 8.87
C LEU A 34 -32.89 0.56 10.10
N PRO A 35 -34.03 -0.12 9.92
CA PRO A 35 -34.86 -0.61 11.03
C PRO A 35 -34.31 -1.88 11.71
N SER A 36 -33.21 -2.45 11.20
CA SER A 36 -32.63 -3.70 11.71
C SER A 36 -31.10 -3.71 11.54
N ILE A 37 -30.44 -4.64 12.24
CA ILE A 37 -28.98 -4.83 12.16
C ILE A 37 -28.60 -5.19 10.72
N PHE A 38 -27.75 -4.38 10.13
CA PHE A 38 -27.17 -4.64 8.82
C PHE A 38 -25.99 -5.60 8.94
N GLN A 39 -26.09 -6.77 8.32
CA GLN A 39 -24.99 -7.73 8.28
C GLN A 39 -24.13 -7.53 7.04
N VAL A 40 -22.82 -7.50 7.22
CA VAL A 40 -21.84 -7.48 6.14
C VAL A 40 -20.75 -8.51 6.40
N THR A 41 -20.48 -9.36 5.41
CA THR A 41 -19.33 -10.26 5.42
C THR A 41 -18.20 -9.63 4.61
N LEU A 42 -17.02 -9.60 5.19
CA LEU A 42 -15.81 -9.02 4.62
C LEU A 42 -14.71 -10.08 4.61
N GLU A 43 -13.95 -10.15 3.53
CA GLU A 43 -12.70 -10.90 3.50
C GLU A 43 -11.61 -10.07 4.17
N ARG A 44 -10.86 -10.69 5.09
CA ARG A 44 -9.72 -10.05 5.73
C ARG A 44 -8.58 -9.94 4.71
N ALA A 45 -8.11 -8.72 4.50
CA ALA A 45 -6.94 -8.47 3.67
C ALA A 45 -5.79 -7.92 4.52
N THR A 46 -4.56 -8.20 4.08
CA THR A 46 -3.39 -7.47 4.56
C THR A 46 -3.53 -6.01 4.13
N ILE A 47 -3.37 -5.08 5.07
CA ILE A 47 -3.28 -3.66 4.72
C ILE A 47 -1.90 -3.43 4.12
N GLU A 48 -1.81 -3.50 2.80
CA GLU A 48 -0.63 -3.04 2.08
C GLU A 48 -0.71 -1.52 1.95
N ARG A 49 0.00 -0.81 2.81
CA ARG A 49 0.25 0.61 2.58
C ARG A 49 1.24 0.67 1.42
N SER A 50 0.78 1.13 0.25
CA SER A 50 1.64 1.33 -0.91
C SER A 50 2.85 2.14 -0.50
N THR A 51 4.03 1.63 -0.84
CA THR A 51 5.29 2.34 -0.57
C THR A 51 5.59 3.39 -1.63
N VAL A 52 4.90 3.32 -2.77
CA VAL A 52 5.09 4.20 -3.92
C VAL A 52 3.87 5.11 -4.13
N GLU A 53 4.16 6.39 -4.34
CA GLU A 53 3.20 7.39 -4.82
C GLU A 53 3.74 8.05 -6.09
N THR A 54 2.86 8.38 -7.05
CA THR A 54 3.26 8.97 -8.34
C THR A 54 2.40 10.16 -8.73
N GLU A 55 3.01 11.18 -9.33
CA GLU A 55 2.35 12.35 -9.87
C GLU A 55 3.01 12.79 -11.19
N MET A 56 2.23 13.28 -12.16
CA MET A 56 2.77 13.93 -13.35
C MET A 56 2.73 15.46 -13.16
N LEU A 57 3.91 16.06 -13.05
CA LEU A 57 4.08 17.51 -12.90
C LEU A 57 4.05 18.22 -14.28
N PRO A 58 3.80 19.55 -14.31
CA PRO A 58 3.88 20.33 -15.53
C PRO A 58 5.22 20.16 -16.28
N GLY A 59 5.16 20.22 -17.61
CA GLY A 59 6.34 20.02 -18.47
C GLY A 59 6.70 18.56 -18.74
N GLY A 60 5.92 17.60 -18.24
CA GLY A 60 6.15 16.16 -18.44
C GLY A 60 7.21 15.60 -17.48
N ILE A 61 7.40 16.23 -16.33
CA ILE A 61 8.28 15.72 -15.27
C ILE A 61 7.43 14.83 -14.37
N ALA A 62 7.76 13.54 -14.30
CA ALA A 62 7.14 12.66 -13.34
C ALA A 62 7.80 12.80 -11.97
N TYR A 63 6.99 12.74 -10.94
CA TYR A 63 7.40 12.63 -9.55
C TYR A 63 7.00 11.25 -9.04
N LEU A 64 7.93 10.52 -8.42
CA LEU A 64 7.69 9.24 -7.77
C LEU A 64 8.33 9.28 -6.38
N SER A 65 7.50 9.18 -5.35
CA SER A 65 7.94 9.07 -3.95
C SER A 65 7.99 7.61 -3.55
N LEU A 66 9.09 7.17 -2.94
CA LEU A 66 9.23 5.84 -2.35
C LEU A 66 9.55 5.99 -0.86
N SER A 67 8.58 5.62 -0.01
CA SER A 67 8.67 5.81 1.44
C SER A 67 9.48 4.73 2.18
N GLN A 68 9.62 3.54 1.61
CA GLN A 68 10.42 2.45 2.17
C GLN A 68 10.75 1.40 1.09
N PHE A 69 11.82 0.63 1.26
CA PHE A 69 12.09 -0.58 0.46
C PHE A 69 11.45 -1.82 1.13
N ALA A 70 10.16 -2.04 0.91
CA ALA A 70 9.41 -3.19 1.40
C ALA A 70 9.20 -4.25 0.30
N ASP A 71 8.65 -5.43 0.66
CA ASP A 71 8.51 -6.56 -0.26
C ASP A 71 7.77 -6.21 -1.57
N ALA A 72 6.71 -5.41 -1.49
CA ALA A 72 5.91 -5.01 -2.65
C ALA A 72 6.54 -3.87 -3.48
N SER A 73 7.51 -3.13 -2.92
CA SER A 73 7.99 -1.86 -3.48
C SER A 73 8.58 -1.99 -4.88
N GLY A 74 9.29 -3.08 -5.19
CA GLY A 74 9.86 -3.29 -6.53
C GLY A 74 8.79 -3.35 -7.61
N SER A 75 7.70 -4.08 -7.33
CA SER A 75 6.56 -4.22 -8.24
C SER A 75 5.73 -2.94 -8.36
N GLU A 76 5.52 -2.23 -7.24
CA GLU A 76 4.83 -0.94 -7.18
C GLU A 76 5.59 0.13 -7.95
N PHE A 77 6.91 0.19 -7.78
CA PHE A 77 7.80 1.10 -8.50
C PHE A 77 7.75 0.83 -10.01
N ALA A 78 7.88 -0.43 -10.41
CA ALA A 78 7.81 -0.81 -11.82
C ALA A 78 6.46 -0.44 -12.45
N LYS A 79 5.35 -0.59 -11.70
CA LYS A 79 4.02 -0.15 -12.12
C LYS A 79 3.96 1.36 -12.27
N GLY A 80 4.42 2.12 -11.27
CA GLY A 80 4.47 3.58 -11.30
C GLY A 80 5.24 4.10 -12.52
N ILE A 81 6.44 3.58 -12.78
CA ILE A 81 7.23 3.96 -13.95
C ILE A 81 6.51 3.66 -15.27
N ARG A 82 5.86 2.49 -15.40
CA ARG A 82 5.09 2.17 -16.62
C ARG A 82 3.94 3.14 -16.84
N ASP A 83 3.21 3.47 -15.79
CA ASP A 83 2.05 4.36 -15.87
C ASP A 83 2.47 5.81 -16.17
N LEU A 84 3.56 6.28 -15.57
CA LEU A 84 4.16 7.59 -15.85
C LEU A 84 4.69 7.68 -17.29
N LYS A 85 5.33 6.63 -17.81
CA LYS A 85 5.76 6.56 -19.22
C LYS A 85 4.59 6.67 -20.19
N LYS A 86 3.47 5.99 -19.92
CA LYS A 86 2.24 6.09 -20.73
C LYS A 86 1.66 7.50 -20.74
N GLN A 87 1.85 8.25 -19.66
CA GLN A 87 1.43 9.65 -19.54
C GLN A 87 2.39 10.64 -20.24
N GLY A 88 3.46 10.16 -20.89
CA GLY A 88 4.40 11.00 -21.63
C GLY A 88 5.53 11.59 -20.78
N MET A 89 5.93 10.90 -19.70
CA MET A 89 7.09 11.25 -18.87
C MET A 89 8.34 11.53 -19.72
N LYS A 90 8.94 12.70 -19.51
CA LYS A 90 10.20 13.16 -20.13
C LYS A 90 11.37 13.19 -19.16
N GLY A 91 11.08 13.36 -17.88
CA GLY A 91 12.05 13.32 -16.78
C GLY A 91 11.42 12.72 -15.54
N LEU A 92 12.24 12.25 -14.61
CA LEU A 92 11.81 11.64 -13.36
C LEU A 92 12.51 12.32 -12.18
N VAL A 93 11.73 12.73 -11.20
CA VAL A 93 12.18 13.03 -9.84
C VAL A 93 11.84 11.82 -8.99
N LEU A 94 12.87 11.12 -8.51
CA LEU A 94 12.74 10.05 -7.53
C LEU A 94 12.96 10.64 -6.14
N ASP A 95 11.90 10.71 -5.34
CA ASP A 95 11.96 11.20 -3.98
C ASP A 95 12.14 10.05 -2.99
N LEU A 96 13.25 10.11 -2.26
CA LEU A 96 13.62 9.17 -1.20
C LEU A 96 13.73 9.88 0.16
N ARG A 97 13.20 11.10 0.29
CA ARG A 97 13.14 11.79 1.57
C ARG A 97 12.28 10.99 2.54
N ASP A 98 12.70 10.99 3.80
CA ASP A 98 12.06 10.24 4.89
C ASP A 98 11.98 8.71 4.69
N ASN A 99 12.72 8.17 3.71
CA ASN A 99 12.87 6.73 3.49
C ASN A 99 14.02 6.19 4.37
N PRO A 100 13.73 5.39 5.43
CA PRO A 100 14.75 4.90 6.35
C PRO A 100 15.56 3.72 5.79
N GLY A 101 15.26 3.27 4.56
CA GLY A 101 15.84 2.08 3.95
C GLY A 101 14.83 0.92 3.87
N GLY A 102 15.32 -0.29 4.07
CA GLY A 102 14.54 -1.53 3.94
C GLY A 102 15.37 -2.63 3.32
N TYR A 103 14.73 -3.52 2.55
CA TYR A 103 15.38 -4.68 1.99
C TYR A 103 16.35 -4.31 0.86
N LEU A 104 17.58 -4.83 0.96
CA LEU A 104 18.69 -4.52 0.05
C LEU A 104 18.45 -5.05 -1.37
N ASP A 105 17.88 -6.24 -1.49
CA ASP A 105 17.51 -6.87 -2.75
C ASP A 105 16.45 -6.06 -3.50
N VAL A 106 15.44 -5.55 -2.79
CA VAL A 106 14.43 -4.63 -3.34
C VAL A 106 15.06 -3.31 -3.79
N ALA A 107 15.97 -2.74 -2.99
CA ALA A 107 16.70 -1.54 -3.37
C ALA A 107 17.55 -1.78 -4.65
N ALA A 108 18.21 -2.94 -4.75
CA ALA A 108 18.97 -3.31 -5.93
C ALA A 108 18.08 -3.56 -7.15
N GLU A 109 16.90 -4.17 -6.98
CA GLU A 109 15.89 -4.34 -8.03
C GLU A 109 15.43 -2.98 -8.59
N ILE A 110 15.03 -2.05 -7.71
CA ILE A 110 14.61 -0.70 -8.10
C ILE A 110 15.77 0.04 -8.77
N GLY A 111 16.98 -0.06 -8.22
CA GLY A 111 18.20 0.53 -8.79
C GLY A 111 18.41 0.13 -10.25
N ARG A 112 18.26 -1.15 -10.59
CA ARG A 112 18.41 -1.66 -11.98
C ARG A 112 17.42 -1.03 -12.98
N GLN A 113 16.31 -0.48 -12.51
CA GLN A 113 15.32 0.17 -13.37
C GLN A 113 15.68 1.63 -13.71
N VAL A 114 16.55 2.25 -12.90
CA VAL A 114 16.87 3.70 -13.00
C VAL A 114 18.33 3.99 -13.33
N VAL A 115 19.28 3.15 -12.89
CA VAL A 115 20.71 3.36 -13.18
C VAL A 115 21.18 2.55 -14.39
N PRO A 116 22.24 2.99 -15.10
CA PRO A 116 22.85 2.22 -16.18
C PRO A 116 23.32 0.84 -15.73
N LYS A 117 23.48 -0.07 -16.71
CA LYS A 117 24.01 -1.41 -16.45
C LYS A 117 25.39 -1.33 -15.80
N GLY A 118 25.55 -2.00 -14.66
CA GLY A 118 26.78 -2.03 -13.89
C GLY A 118 26.57 -2.70 -12.54
N LEU A 119 27.62 -2.68 -11.71
CA LEU A 119 27.52 -3.09 -10.32
C LEU A 119 26.60 -2.10 -9.57
N ILE A 120 25.59 -2.63 -8.88
CA ILE A 120 24.66 -1.81 -8.09
C ILE A 120 25.16 -1.67 -6.65
N VAL A 121 25.45 -2.81 -6.00
CA VAL A 121 25.87 -2.88 -4.60
C VAL A 121 26.66 -4.17 -4.37
N TYR A 122 27.59 -4.15 -3.42
CA TYR A 122 28.42 -5.29 -2.99
C TYR A 122 27.71 -6.13 -1.93
#